data_AF-A0A147KM91-F1
#
_entry.id   AF-A0A147KM91-F1
#
_cell.length_a   1.000
_cell.length_b   1.000
_cell.length_c   1.000
_cell.angle_alpha   90.00
_cell.angle_beta   90.00
_cell.angle_gamma   90.00
#
_symmetry.space_group_name_H-M   'P 1'
#
loop_
_entity.id
_entity.type
_entity.pdbx_description
1 polymer ?
#
loop_
_entity_poly.entity_id
_entity_poly.type
_entity_poly.pdbx_seq_one_letter_code
_entity_poly.pdbx_strand_id
1 'polypeptide(L)'
;MLTPNQQVRNRIARTAMEILAESDDSRGVHKDDLWRQVKERYPEVDRDWARHANAKSGPFVFLTWHSSGLSTIGWLYKDGWGHWRITGAGRWSLEEYPSLDAWAAAIDQRYQDWSRKRDRFEQAEKLLSSLPEDS
;
A
#
# COMPACT_ATOMS: atom_id res chain seq x y z
N MET A 1 -15.78 -9.23 -8.55
CA MET A 1 -16.44 -8.72 -7.33
C MET A 1 -15.66 -9.21 -6.13
N LEU A 2 -15.26 -8.30 -5.24
CA LEU A 2 -14.47 -8.66 -4.06
C LEU A 2 -15.32 -9.43 -3.03
N THR A 3 -14.72 -10.46 -2.41
CA THR A 3 -15.29 -11.11 -1.23
C THR A 3 -15.35 -10.12 -0.04
N PRO A 4 -16.21 -10.32 0.97
CA PRO A 4 -16.29 -9.42 2.13
C PRO A 4 -14.92 -9.21 2.82
N ASN A 5 -14.11 -10.26 2.92
CA ASN A 5 -12.75 -10.18 3.44
C ASN A 5 -11.86 -9.23 2.62
N GLN A 6 -11.88 -9.40 1.29
CA GLN A 6 -11.12 -8.55 0.38
C GLN A 6 -11.63 -7.10 0.40
N GLN A 7 -12.94 -6.87 0.56
CA GLN A 7 -13.48 -5.52 0.67
C GLN A 7 -12.91 -4.79 1.89
N VAL A 8 -12.95 -5.42 3.07
CA VAL A 8 -12.40 -4.79 4.30
C VAL A 8 -10.91 -4.50 4.15
N ARG A 9 -10.14 -5.48 3.66
CA ARG A 9 -8.70 -5.36 3.43
C ARG A 9 -8.34 -4.23 2.47
N ASN A 10 -8.96 -4.22 1.29
CA ASN A 10 -8.69 -3.20 0.29
C ASN A 10 -9.19 -1.83 0.71
N ARG A 11 -10.31 -1.75 1.46
CA ARG A 11 -10.82 -0.49 2.00
C ARG A 11 -9.83 0.12 2.98
N ILE A 12 -9.28 -0.65 3.91
CA ILE A 12 -8.21 -0.20 4.82
C ILE A 12 -7.03 0.38 4.04
N ALA A 13 -6.55 -0.36 3.03
CA ALA A 13 -5.40 0.04 2.23
C ALA A 13 -5.67 1.29 1.41
N ARG A 14 -6.83 1.36 0.73
CA ARG A 14 -7.22 2.52 -0.08
C ARG A 14 -7.41 3.75 0.78
N THR A 15 -8.09 3.64 1.92
CA THR A 15 -8.28 4.75 2.86
C THR A 15 -6.94 5.29 3.36
N ALA A 16 -5.97 4.42 3.67
CA ALA A 16 -4.62 4.86 4.01
C ALA A 16 -3.95 5.64 2.85
N MET A 17 -4.10 5.18 1.61
CA MET A 17 -3.54 5.86 0.43
C MET A 17 -4.20 7.21 0.17
N GLU A 18 -5.52 7.32 0.34
CA GLU A 18 -6.28 8.58 0.23
C GLU A 18 -5.81 9.60 1.28
N ILE A 19 -5.65 9.18 2.53
CA ILE A 19 -5.11 10.04 3.61
C ILE A 19 -3.69 10.53 3.26
N LEU A 20 -2.83 9.64 2.77
CA LEU A 20 -1.49 10.02 2.33
C LEU A 20 -1.50 10.97 1.12
N ALA A 21 -2.49 10.86 0.24
CA ALA A 21 -2.68 11.78 -0.89
C ALA A 21 -3.11 13.17 -0.43
N GLU A 22 -3.95 13.25 0.59
CA GLU A 22 -4.42 14.52 1.15
C GLU A 22 -3.40 15.17 2.11
N SER A 23 -2.38 14.43 2.54
CA SER A 23 -1.33 14.96 3.41
C SER A 23 -0.39 15.90 2.66
N ASP A 24 -0.24 17.12 3.19
CA ASP A 24 0.77 18.10 2.77
C ASP A 24 2.16 17.82 3.37
N ASP A 25 2.33 16.74 4.15
CA ASP A 25 3.59 16.43 4.80
C ASP A 25 4.60 15.82 3.81
N SER A 26 5.56 16.63 3.40
CA SER A 26 6.69 16.23 2.54
C SER A 26 7.53 15.06 3.12
N ARG A 27 7.57 14.91 4.45
CA ARG A 27 8.26 13.82 5.15
C ARG A 27 7.42 12.55 5.23
N GLY A 28 6.11 12.67 5.03
CA GLY A 28 5.15 11.58 5.11
C GLY A 28 4.58 11.39 6.50
N VAL A 29 3.59 10.51 6.59
CA VAL A 29 2.84 10.27 7.83
C VAL A 29 3.40 9.04 8.51
N HIS A 30 3.70 9.14 9.81
CA HIS A 30 4.10 7.97 10.59
C HIS A 30 2.98 6.93 10.61
N LYS A 31 3.30 5.65 10.44
CA LYS A 31 2.31 4.55 10.29
C LYS A 31 1.27 4.48 11.42
N ASP A 32 1.65 4.86 12.64
CA ASP A 32 0.74 4.86 13.80
C ASP A 32 -0.27 6.02 13.71
N ASP A 33 0.19 7.19 13.27
CA ASP A 33 -0.67 8.35 13.02
C ASP A 33 -1.57 8.12 11.81
N LEU A 34 -1.04 7.48 10.76
CA LEU A 34 -1.83 7.07 9.61
C LEU A 34 -2.93 6.10 10.04
N TRP A 35 -2.62 5.12 10.89
CA TRP A 35 -3.62 4.18 11.39
C TRP A 35 -4.70 4.86 12.24
N ARG A 36 -4.33 5.83 13.07
CA ARG A 36 -5.30 6.66 13.79
C ARG A 36 -6.26 7.36 12.82
N GLN A 37 -5.75 8.01 11.77
CA GLN A 37 -6.57 8.68 10.76
C GLN A 37 -7.43 7.69 9.95
N VAL A 38 -6.93 6.48 9.67
CA VAL A 38 -7.73 5.43 9.03
C VAL A 38 -8.93 5.06 9.89
N LYS A 39 -8.76 4.92 11.21
CA LYS A 39 -9.89 4.64 12.12
C LYS A 39 -10.87 5.80 12.21
N GLU A 40 -10.40 7.05 12.11
CA GLU A 40 -11.28 8.23 12.08
C GLU A 40 -12.12 8.24 10.80
N ARG A 41 -11.53 7.90 9.65
CA ARG A 41 -12.23 7.88 8.35
C ARG A 41 -13.05 6.60 8.11
N TYR A 42 -12.68 5.51 8.77
CA TYR A 42 -13.39 4.23 8.75
C TYR A 42 -13.64 3.73 10.19
N PRO A 43 -14.60 4.32 10.92
CA PRO A 43 -14.85 4.00 12.34
C PRO A 43 -15.24 2.53 12.60
N GLU A 44 -15.79 1.86 11.58
CA GLU A 44 -16.28 0.49 11.68
C GLU A 44 -15.20 -0.57 11.37
N VAL A 45 -13.95 -0.15 11.15
CA VAL A 45 -12.87 -1.04 10.70
C VAL A 45 -12.66 -2.23 11.63
N ASP A 46 -12.70 -2.03 12.95
CA ASP A 46 -12.47 -3.11 13.92
C ASP A 46 -13.65 -4.10 13.91
N ARG A 47 -14.88 -3.61 13.78
CA ARG A 47 -16.10 -4.45 13.70
C ARG A 47 -16.11 -5.25 12.39
N ASP A 48 -15.84 -4.59 11.28
CA ASP A 48 -15.85 -5.22 9.96
C ASP A 48 -14.68 -6.21 9.81
N TRP A 49 -13.53 -5.90 10.40
CA TRP A 49 -12.40 -6.84 10.51
C TRP A 49 -12.80 -8.08 11.32
N ALA A 50 -13.36 -7.91 12.52
CA ALA A 50 -13.78 -9.05 13.35
C ALA A 50 -14.82 -9.94 12.64
N ARG A 51 -15.71 -9.35 11.84
CA ARG A 51 -16.78 -10.07 11.15
C ARG A 51 -16.31 -10.80 9.88
N HIS A 52 -15.36 -10.22 9.15
CA HIS A 52 -15.03 -10.68 7.79
C HIS A 52 -13.57 -11.08 7.59
N ALA A 53 -12.65 -10.61 8.44
CA ALA A 53 -11.25 -10.96 8.39
C ALA A 53 -10.95 -12.16 9.29
N ASN A 54 -10.84 -13.35 8.70
CA ASN A 54 -10.37 -14.55 9.39
C ASN A 54 -8.84 -14.54 9.53
N ALA A 55 -8.28 -13.48 10.13
CA ALA A 55 -6.85 -13.29 10.28
C ALA A 55 -6.46 -13.38 11.77
N LYS A 56 -5.36 -14.08 12.05
CA LYS A 56 -4.75 -14.13 13.40
C LYS A 56 -4.20 -12.77 13.84
N SER A 57 -4.03 -11.84 12.91
CA SER A 57 -3.49 -10.50 13.14
C SER A 57 -4.58 -9.44 13.00
N GLY A 58 -4.43 -8.35 13.74
CA GLY A 58 -5.34 -7.20 13.67
C GLY A 58 -5.20 -6.39 12.36
N PRO A 59 -6.16 -5.50 12.08
CA PRO A 59 -6.21 -4.74 10.83
C PRO A 59 -4.98 -3.84 10.62
N PHE A 60 -4.40 -3.31 11.70
CA PHE A 60 -3.16 -2.52 11.63
C PHE A 60 -1.94 -3.34 11.18
N VAL A 61 -1.79 -4.55 11.72
CA VAL A 61 -0.71 -5.46 11.32
C VAL A 61 -0.88 -5.86 9.87
N PHE A 62 -2.12 -6.14 9.44
CA PHE A 62 -2.43 -6.37 8.04
C PHE A 62 -2.02 -5.18 7.16
N LEU A 63 -2.39 -3.95 7.52
CA LEU A 63 -2.02 -2.75 6.75
C LEU A 63 -0.49 -2.64 6.61
N THR A 64 0.26 -2.92 7.67
CA THR A 64 1.73 -2.92 7.65
C THR A 64 2.31 -3.96 6.69
N TRP A 65 1.71 -5.14 6.60
CA TRP A 65 2.16 -6.19 5.68
C TRP A 65 1.75 -5.86 4.24
N HIS A 66 0.51 -5.45 4.05
CA HIS A 66 -0.03 -5.15 2.73
C HIS A 66 0.65 -3.93 2.10
N SER A 67 1.05 -2.95 2.90
CA SER A 67 1.78 -1.77 2.42
C SER A 67 3.14 -2.12 1.80
N SER A 68 3.73 -3.29 2.12
CA SER A 68 4.94 -3.74 1.42
C SER A 68 4.66 -4.11 -0.03
N GLY A 69 3.50 -4.72 -0.32
CA GLY A 69 3.06 -4.96 -1.70
C GLY A 69 2.85 -3.66 -2.47
N LEU A 70 2.26 -2.65 -1.84
CA LEU A 70 2.11 -1.31 -2.41
C LEU A 70 3.46 -0.64 -2.68
N SER A 71 4.45 -0.84 -1.82
CA SER A 71 5.82 -0.38 -2.07
C SER A 71 6.49 -1.13 -3.21
N THR A 72 6.32 -2.45 -3.28
CA THR A 72 6.85 -3.28 -4.37
C THR A 72 6.36 -2.83 -5.74
N ILE A 73 5.09 -2.43 -5.87
CA ILE A 73 4.53 -1.92 -7.13
C ILE A 73 4.75 -0.40 -7.33
N GLY A 74 5.53 0.23 -6.45
CA GLY A 74 5.93 1.63 -6.55
C GLY A 74 4.85 2.66 -6.20
N TRP A 75 3.76 2.24 -5.55
CA TRP A 75 2.66 3.15 -5.17
C TRP A 75 2.89 3.81 -3.81
N LEU A 76 3.67 3.18 -2.94
CA LEU A 76 3.98 3.66 -1.61
C LEU A 76 5.48 3.70 -1.34
N TYR A 77 5.98 4.82 -0.85
CA TYR A 77 7.33 4.94 -0.32
C TYR A 77 7.32 4.78 1.21
N LYS A 78 8.31 4.05 1.74
CA LYS A 78 8.58 3.90 3.17
C LYS A 78 10.01 4.33 3.43
N ASP A 79 10.23 5.17 4.43
CA ASP A 79 11.56 5.70 4.79
C ASP A 79 12.41 4.74 5.65
N GLY A 80 11.84 3.64 6.11
CA GLY A 80 12.47 2.69 7.04
C GLY A 80 12.31 3.05 8.53
N TRP A 81 11.93 4.29 8.85
CA TRP A 81 11.68 4.78 10.21
C TRP A 81 10.20 4.81 10.59
N GLY A 82 9.33 4.47 9.64
CA GLY A 82 7.90 4.36 9.85
C GLY A 82 7.08 5.46 9.19
N HIS A 83 7.71 6.42 8.49
CA HIS A 83 6.99 7.42 7.69
C HIS A 83 6.72 6.88 6.30
N TRP A 84 5.45 6.98 5.93
CA TRP A 84 4.94 6.50 4.65
C TRP A 84 4.50 7.68 3.81
N ARG A 85 4.73 7.58 2.50
CA ARG A 85 4.32 8.58 1.51
C ARG A 85 3.70 7.89 0.32
N ILE A 86 2.61 8.45 -0.18
CA ILE A 86 2.11 8.08 -1.50
C ILE A 86 3.06 8.62 -2.58
N THR A 87 3.36 7.82 -3.60
CA THR A 87 4.15 8.27 -4.75
C THR A 87 3.26 8.95 -5.80
N GLY A 88 3.84 9.56 -6.83
CA GLY A 88 3.08 10.06 -7.98
C GLY A 88 2.27 8.94 -8.67
N ALA A 89 2.84 7.75 -8.80
CA ALA A 89 2.14 6.58 -9.34
C ALA A 89 1.02 6.09 -8.42
N GLY A 90 1.20 6.19 -7.10
CA GLY A 90 0.16 5.91 -6.13
C GLY A 90 -1.02 6.89 -6.24
N ARG A 91 -0.75 8.19 -6.37
CA ARG A 91 -1.78 9.24 -6.56
C ARG A 91 -2.58 8.99 -7.84
N TRP A 92 -1.88 8.81 -8.96
CA TRP A 92 -2.48 8.44 -10.24
C TRP A 92 -3.36 7.18 -10.13
N SER A 93 -2.96 6.17 -9.33
CA SER A 93 -3.77 4.95 -9.17
C SER A 93 -5.13 5.19 -8.53
N LEU A 94 -5.24 6.17 -7.61
CA LEU A 94 -6.50 6.50 -6.95
C LEU A 94 -7.48 7.17 -7.92
N GLU A 95 -6.95 7.94 -8.87
CA GLU A 95 -7.69 8.62 -9.94
C GLU A 95 -8.09 7.66 -11.05
N GLU A 96 -7.15 6.85 -11.56
CA GLU A 96 -7.37 5.90 -12.66
C GLU A 96 -8.35 4.78 -12.28
N TYR A 97 -8.27 4.30 -11.03
CA TYR A 97 -9.11 3.23 -10.51
C TYR A 97 -10.01 3.77 -9.39
N PRO A 98 -11.11 4.47 -9.71
CA PRO A 98 -11.93 5.17 -8.70
C PRO A 98 -12.73 4.21 -7.82
N SER A 99 -13.05 3.01 -8.30
CA SER A 99 -13.76 2.00 -7.51
C SER A 99 -12.80 1.10 -6.74
N LEU A 100 -13.23 0.64 -5.56
CA LEU A 100 -12.43 -0.25 -4.73
C LEU A 100 -12.08 -1.57 -5.46
N ASP A 101 -13.06 -2.13 -6.19
CA ASP A 101 -12.88 -3.35 -6.96
C ASP A 101 -11.85 -3.18 -8.08
N ALA A 102 -11.89 -2.07 -8.82
CA ALA A 102 -10.92 -1.79 -9.89
C ALA A 102 -9.51 -1.55 -9.33
N TRP A 103 -9.42 -0.81 -8.22
CA TRP A 103 -8.13 -0.50 -7.58
C TRP A 103 -7.48 -1.76 -7.02
N ALA A 104 -8.25 -2.63 -6.38
CA ALA A 104 -7.78 -3.93 -5.89
C ALA A 104 -7.29 -4.83 -7.04
N ALA A 105 -8.05 -4.91 -8.13
CA ALA A 105 -7.64 -5.68 -9.31
C ALA A 105 -6.33 -5.16 -9.92
N ALA A 106 -6.14 -3.84 -9.93
CA ALA A 106 -4.91 -3.21 -10.42
C ALA A 106 -3.68 -3.51 -9.55
N ILE A 107 -3.85 -3.59 -8.22
CA ILE A 107 -2.78 -4.02 -7.30
C ILE A 107 -2.36 -5.45 -7.64
N ASP A 108 -3.33 -6.36 -7.72
CA ASP A 108 -3.07 -7.78 -8.00
C ASP A 108 -2.36 -7.94 -9.36
N GLN A 109 -2.84 -7.25 -10.41
CA GLN A 109 -2.21 -7.28 -11.73
C GLN A 109 -0.77 -6.76 -11.70
N ARG A 110 -0.52 -5.60 -11.09
CA ARG A 110 0.83 -5.01 -11.02
C ARG A 110 1.77 -5.86 -10.19
N TYR A 111 1.29 -6.44 -9.10
CA TYR A 111 2.11 -7.31 -8.27
C TYR A 111 2.46 -8.61 -9.00
N GLN A 112 1.52 -9.20 -9.74
CA GLN A 112 1.80 -10.36 -10.60
C GLN A 112 2.80 -10.02 -11.70
N ASP A 113 2.67 -8.86 -12.34
CA ASP A 113 3.61 -8.41 -13.37
C ASP A 113 5.01 -8.16 -12.81
N TRP A 114 5.11 -7.56 -11.61
CA TRP A 114 6.38 -7.46 -10.89
C TRP A 114 6.94 -8.85 -10.58
N SER A 115 6.13 -9.75 -10.02
CA SER A 115 6.57 -11.08 -9.63
C SER A 115 7.08 -11.90 -10.81
N ARG A 116 6.44 -11.79 -11.98
CA ARG A 116 6.90 -12.46 -13.22
C ARG A 116 8.21 -11.89 -13.76
N LYS A 117 8.50 -10.62 -13.44
CA LYS A 117 9.69 -9.90 -13.90
C LYS A 117 10.74 -9.76 -12.78
N ARG A 118 10.53 -10.40 -11.63
CA ARG A 118 11.36 -10.22 -10.42
C ARG A 118 12.83 -10.46 -10.72
N ASP A 119 13.15 -11.56 -11.41
CA ASP A 119 14.53 -11.90 -11.77
C ASP A 119 15.21 -10.82 -12.61
N ARG A 120 14.44 -10.10 -13.47
CA ARG A 120 14.96 -8.99 -14.27
C ARG A 120 15.20 -7.74 -13.41
N PHE A 121 14.35 -7.49 -12.42
CA PHE A 121 14.54 -6.39 -11.46
C PHE A 121 15.75 -6.65 -10.56
N GLU A 122 15.89 -7.86 -10.03
CA GLU A 122 17.06 -8.27 -9.22
C GLU A 122 18.36 -8.16 -10.03
N GLN A 123 18.33 -8.54 -11.31
CA GLN A 123 19.47 -8.35 -12.22
C GLN A 123 19.78 -6.87 -12.44
N ALA A 124 18.76 -6.02 -12.67
CA ALA A 124 18.96 -4.58 -12.84
C ALA A 124 19.50 -3.91 -11.56
N GLU A 125 18.98 -4.28 -10.39
CA GLU A 125 19.47 -3.78 -9.10
C GLU A 125 20.92 -4.21 -8.84
N LYS A 126 21.26 -5.46 -9.13
CA LYS A 126 22.63 -5.97 -9.03
C LYS A 126 23.58 -5.22 -9.98
N LEU A 127 23.14 -4.96 -11.21
CA LEU A 127 23.92 -4.18 -12.18
C LEU A 127 24.12 -2.74 -11.69
N LEU A 128 23.06 -2.06 -11.26
CA LEU A 128 23.13 -0.68 -10.73
C LEU A 128 24.00 -0.58 -9.47
N SER A 129 23.89 -1.54 -8.56
CA SER A 129 24.70 -1.59 -7.32
C SER A 129 26.16 -1.98 -7.57
N SER A 130 26.46 -2.56 -8.73
CA SER A 130 27.82 -2.89 -9.17
C SER A 130 28.50 -1.76 -9.94
N LEU A 131 27.73 -0.72 -10.32
CA LEU A 131 28.33 0.49 -10.84
C LEU A 131 29.07 1.17 -9.69
N PRO A 132 30.34 1.57 -9.88
CA PRO A 132 31.00 2.39 -8.89
C PRO A 132 30.20 3.69 -8.69
N GLU A 133 30.09 4.13 -7.44
CA GLU A 133 29.67 5.49 -7.10
C GLU A 133 30.79 6.46 -7.53
N ASP A 134 31.05 6.57 -8.83
CA ASP A 134 32.03 7.53 -9.39
C ASP A 134 31.27 8.83 -9.75
N SER A 135 31.69 10.05 -9.41
CA SER A 135 32.85 10.61 -8.72
C SER A 135 32.52 12.04 -8.28
#